data_AF-A0A8H7MBG5-F1
#
_entry.id   AF-A0A8H7MBG5-F1
#
_cell.length_a   1.000
_cell.length_b   1.000
_cell.length_c   1.000
_cell.angle_alpha   90.00
_cell.angle_beta   90.00
_cell.angle_gamma   90.00
#
_symmetry.space_group_name_H-M   'P 1'
#
loop_
_entity.id
_entity.type
_entity.pdbx_description
1 polymer ?
#
loop_
_entity_poly.entity_id
_entity_poly.type
_entity_poly.pdbx_seq_one_letter_code
_entity_poly.pdbx_strand_id
1 'polypeptide(L)'
;MAYKDNDDDSSRLPEGFERIGYDADTQVYTFKSPEGELYESAPGNRYGELWPAGQRPQYSQEDLEANNQIIERGNLESVRMMMPFVLVIMLFLVLVFKII
;
A
#
# COMPACT_ATOMS: atom_id res chain seq x y z
N MET A 1 -30.53 6.33 -4.63
CA MET A 1 -29.95 6.64 -3.31
C MET A 1 -28.50 7.03 -3.55
N ALA A 2 -28.18 8.32 -3.51
CA ALA A 2 -26.77 8.74 -3.50
C ALA A 2 -26.26 8.48 -2.09
N TYR A 3 -25.32 7.54 -1.93
CA TYR A 3 -24.64 7.33 -0.67
C TYR A 3 -23.86 8.61 -0.37
N LYS A 4 -24.36 9.39 0.59
CA LYS A 4 -23.60 10.48 1.18
C LYS A 4 -22.59 9.79 2.08
N ASP A 5 -21.43 9.47 1.51
CA ASP A 5 -20.28 9.07 2.30
C ASP A 5 -20.06 10.25 3.26
N ASN A 6 -20.36 10.06 4.54
CA ASN A 6 -19.99 11.04 5.55
C ASN A 6 -18.47 10.87 5.70
N ASP A 7 -17.73 11.39 4.72
CA ASP A 7 -16.28 11.44 4.57
C ASP A 7 -15.69 12.37 5.63
N ASP A 8 -15.99 12.13 6.90
CA ASP A 8 -15.33 12.82 8.01
C ASP A 8 -13.91 12.27 8.16
N ASP A 9 -13.05 12.68 7.23
CA ASP A 9 -11.63 12.32 7.19
C ASP A 9 -10.80 13.04 8.27
N SER A 10 -11.42 13.93 9.04
CA SER A 10 -10.76 14.70 10.12
C SER A 10 -10.06 13.80 11.15
N SER A 11 -10.58 12.58 11.34
CA SER A 11 -10.00 11.58 12.25
C SER A 11 -8.80 10.80 11.66
N ARG A 12 -8.55 10.93 10.36
CA ARG A 12 -7.50 10.20 9.61
C ARG A 12 -6.44 11.13 9.03
N LEU A 13 -6.81 12.39 8.82
CA LEU A 13 -5.96 13.44 8.31
C LEU A 13 -5.35 14.26 9.45
N PRO A 14 -4.20 14.90 9.21
CA PRO A 14 -3.70 15.93 10.12
C PRO A 14 -4.76 17.01 10.37
N GLU A 15 -4.71 17.64 11.55
CA GLU A 15 -5.69 18.65 11.93
C GLU A 15 -5.76 19.78 10.90
N GLY A 16 -6.98 20.12 10.46
CA GLY A 16 -7.22 21.19 9.49
C GLY A 16 -6.99 20.80 8.03
N PHE A 17 -6.55 19.58 7.73
CA PHE A 17 -6.47 19.09 6.35
C PHE A 17 -7.83 18.63 5.84
N GLU A 18 -8.17 19.04 4.63
CA GLU A 18 -9.40 18.64 3.95
C GLU A 18 -9.08 18.03 2.59
N ARG A 19 -9.72 16.90 2.27
CA ARG A 19 -9.63 16.29 0.94
C ARG A 19 -10.52 17.07 -0.03
N ILE A 20 -9.93 17.58 -1.11
CA ILE A 20 -10.63 18.45 -2.06
C ILE A 20 -10.77 17.86 -3.47
N GLY A 21 -10.06 16.76 -3.77
CA GLY A 21 -10.08 16.19 -5.11
C GLY A 21 -9.50 14.79 -5.21
N TYR A 22 -9.77 14.16 -6.34
CA TYR A 22 -9.22 12.87 -6.74
C TYR A 22 -9.00 12.86 -8.25
N ASP A 23 -7.78 12.54 -8.68
CA ASP A 23 -7.44 12.26 -10.08
C ASP A 23 -7.51 10.74 -10.29
N ALA A 24 -8.46 10.30 -11.11
CA ALA A 24 -8.67 8.88 -11.39
C ALA A 24 -7.60 8.27 -12.31
N ASP A 25 -6.97 9.07 -13.17
CA ASP A 25 -5.96 8.60 -14.11
C ASP A 25 -4.64 8.32 -13.39
N THR A 26 -4.27 9.18 -12.43
CA THR A 26 -3.07 9.01 -11.61
C THR A 26 -3.33 8.33 -10.26
N GLN A 27 -4.60 8.12 -9.91
CA GLN A 27 -5.05 7.59 -8.62
C GLN A 27 -4.56 8.41 -7.42
N VAL A 28 -4.39 9.72 -7.57
CA VAL A 28 -3.88 10.62 -6.53
C VAL A 28 -5.02 11.42 -5.91
N TYR A 29 -5.00 11.55 -4.58
CA TYR A 29 -5.89 12.46 -3.86
C TYR A 29 -5.21 13.78 -3.59
N THR A 30 -5.97 14.88 -3.70
CA THR A 30 -5.51 16.24 -3.39
C THR A 30 -6.14 16.73 -2.10
N PHE A 31 -5.32 17.31 -1.24
CA PHE A 31 -5.68 17.84 0.06
C PHE A 31 -5.32 19.32 0.14
N LYS A 32 -6.07 20.05 0.95
CA LYS A 32 -5.82 21.44 1.29
C LYS A 32 -5.46 21.54 2.76
N SER A 33 -4.35 22.19 3.07
CA SER A 33 -3.93 22.50 4.43
C SER A 33 -4.78 23.65 5.02
N PRO A 34 -4.78 23.85 6.35
CA PRO A 34 -5.49 24.97 6.96
C PRO A 34 -4.94 26.34 6.52
N GLU A 35 -3.66 26.42 6.13
CA GLU A 35 -3.01 27.60 5.56
C GLU A 35 -3.35 27.80 4.06
N GLY A 36 -4.00 26.81 3.44
CA GLY A 36 -4.42 26.84 2.04
C GLY A 36 -3.42 26.26 1.05
N GLU A 37 -2.34 25.63 1.53
CA GLU A 37 -1.38 24.93 0.69
C GLU A 37 -1.96 23.60 0.17
N LEU A 38 -1.50 23.15 -1.00
CA LEU A 38 -1.96 21.93 -1.62
C LEU A 38 -1.00 20.78 -1.37
N TYR A 39 -1.56 19.63 -1.05
CA TYR A 39 -0.85 18.39 -0.80
C TYR A 39 -1.44 17.25 -1.62
N GLU A 40 -0.61 16.27 -1.95
CA GLU A 40 -0.94 15.11 -2.77
C GLU A 40 -0.58 13.82 -2.04
N SER A 41 -1.41 12.80 -2.21
CA SER A 41 -1.07 11.45 -1.75
C SER A 41 -0.23 10.67 -2.76
N ALA A 42 0.25 9.50 -2.35
CA ALA A 42 0.78 8.51 -3.27
C ALA A 42 -0.36 7.89 -4.12
N PRO A 43 -0.07 7.41 -5.33
CA PRO A 43 -1.05 6.74 -6.19
C PRO A 43 -1.69 5.55 -5.46
N GLY A 44 -3.02 5.48 -5.48
CA GLY A 44 -3.80 4.43 -4.83
C GLY A 44 -3.91 4.56 -3.31
N ASN A 45 -3.17 5.48 -2.67
CA ASN A 45 -3.27 5.73 -1.23
C ASN A 45 -4.32 6.80 -0.94
N ARG A 46 -5.45 6.35 -0.36
CA ARG A 46 -6.50 7.24 0.16
C ARG A 46 -6.06 7.99 1.42
N TYR A 47 -5.28 7.32 2.26
CA TYR A 47 -4.70 7.86 3.49
C TYR A 47 -3.26 7.38 3.57
N GLY A 48 -2.33 8.26 3.92
CA GLY A 48 -0.90 7.95 3.93
C GLY A 48 -0.06 9.22 4.04
N GLU A 49 1.21 9.11 3.66
CA GLU A 49 2.10 10.27 3.60
C GLU A 49 1.60 11.27 2.55
N LEU A 50 1.63 12.55 2.92
CA LEU A 50 1.21 13.67 2.09
C LEU A 50 2.45 14.49 1.72
N TRP A 51 2.59 14.81 0.44
CA TRP A 51 3.66 15.69 -0.04
C TRP A 51 3.06 16.98 -0.57
N PRO A 52 3.73 18.13 -0.43
CA PRO A 52 3.31 19.34 -1.11
C PRO A 52 3.16 19.06 -2.61
N ALA A 53 2.12 19.62 -3.23
CA ALA A 53 1.79 19.32 -4.62
C ALA A 53 3.00 19.53 -5.54
N GLY A 54 3.35 18.50 -6.32
CA GLY A 54 4.53 18.52 -7.21
C GLY A 54 5.90 18.35 -6.54
N GLN A 55 5.98 18.25 -5.20
CA GLN A 55 7.23 18.00 -4.45
C GLN A 55 7.38 16.53 -4.03
N ARG A 56 6.56 15.62 -4.57
CA ARG A 56 6.67 14.20 -4.27
C ARG A 56 8.07 13.70 -4.66
N PRO A 57 8.78 12.95 -3.78
CA PRO A 57 10.04 12.33 -4.16
C PRO A 57 9.82 11.45 -5.39
N GLN A 58 10.60 11.74 -6.43
CA GLN A 58 10.73 10.83 -7.57
C GLN A 58 11.80 9.82 -7.19
N TYR A 59 11.37 8.60 -6.87
CA TYR A 59 12.31 7.50 -6.66
C TYR A 59 13.02 7.22 -7.98
N SER A 60 14.35 7.17 -7.94
CA SER A 60 15.13 6.75 -9.09
C SER A 60 14.87 5.26 -9.38
N GLN A 61 15.20 4.80 -10.59
CA GLN A 61 15.10 3.37 -10.90
C GLN A 61 15.96 2.54 -9.93
N GLU A 62 17.15 3.05 -9.58
CA GLU A 62 18.06 2.39 -8.64
C GLU A 62 17.44 2.24 -7.24
N ASP A 63 16.73 3.26 -6.75
CA ASP A 63 16.02 3.20 -5.47
C ASP A 63 14.90 2.14 -5.48
N LEU A 64 14.17 2.06 -6.59
CA LEU A 64 13.09 1.07 -6.77
C LEU A 64 13.65 -0.36 -6.84
N GLU A 65 14.74 -0.55 -7.57
CA GLU A 65 15.44 -1.83 -7.68
C GLU A 65 16.00 -2.28 -6.32
N ALA A 66 16.62 -1.37 -5.57
CA ALA A 66 17.11 -1.64 -4.23
C ALA A 66 15.97 -2.04 -3.28
N ASN A 67 14.83 -1.36 -3.33
CA ASN A 67 13.65 -1.70 -2.54
C ASN A 67 13.11 -3.09 -2.89
N ASN A 68 12.96 -3.40 -4.18
CA ASN A 68 12.51 -4.71 -4.65
C ASN A 68 13.44 -5.83 -4.18
N GLN A 69 14.76 -5.63 -4.23
CA GLN A 69 15.72 -6.62 -3.73
C GLN A 69 15.56 -6.89 -2.23
N ILE A 70 15.23 -5.88 -1.43
CA ILE A 70 14.97 -6.05 0.01
C ILE A 70 13.70 -6.88 0.23
N ILE A 71 12.62 -6.57 -0.52
CA ILE A 71 11.36 -7.32 -0.44
C ILE A 71 11.56 -8.78 -0.84
N GLU A 72 12.25 -9.04 -1.95
CA GLU A 72 12.52 -10.40 -2.43
C GLU A 72 13.31 -11.23 -1.42
N ARG A 73 14.34 -10.64 -0.81
CA ARG A 73 15.11 -11.31 0.25
C ARG A 73 14.21 -11.68 1.43
N GLY A 74 13.38 -10.75 1.91
CA GLY A 74 12.44 -11.03 3.00
C GLY A 74 11.42 -12.12 2.65
N ASN A 75 10.97 -12.16 1.40
CA ASN A 75 10.07 -13.20 0.92
C ASN A 75 10.74 -14.59 0.93
N LEU A 76 11.98 -14.71 0.46
CA LEU A 76 12.73 -15.98 0.48
C LEU A 76 12.94 -16.49 1.92
N GLU A 77 13.23 -15.59 2.86
CA GLU A 77 13.36 -15.96 4.27
C GLU A 77 12.04 -16.46 4.86
N SER A 78 10.92 -15.80 4.51
CA SER A 78 9.58 -16.21 4.91
C SER A 78 9.23 -17.59 4.34
N VAL A 79 9.50 -17.83 3.06
CA VAL A 79 9.32 -19.13 2.41
C VAL A 79 10.11 -20.22 3.13
N ARG A 80 11.38 -19.95 3.48
CA ARG A 80 12.23 -20.90 4.21
C ARG A 80 11.64 -21.29 5.56
N MET A 81 11.03 -20.36 6.30
CA MET A 81 10.35 -20.66 7.57
C MET A 81 9.07 -21.50 7.37
N MET A 82 8.43 -21.39 6.21
CA MET A 82 7.24 -22.18 5.86
C MET A 82 7.56 -23.59 5.34
N MET A 83 8.77 -23.83 4.82
CA MET A 83 9.23 -25.14 4.31
C MET A 83 8.88 -26.35 5.19
N PRO A 84 9.09 -26.36 6.53
CA PRO A 84 8.71 -27.52 7.34
C PRO A 84 7.22 -27.87 7.28
N PHE A 85 6.33 -26.88 7.25
CA PHE A 85 4.89 -27.10 7.11
C PHE A 85 4.54 -27.62 5.73
N VAL A 86 5.15 -27.07 4.68
CA VAL A 86 4.97 -27.52 3.29
C VAL A 86 5.36 -28.99 3.15
N LEU A 87 6.47 -29.42 3.76
CA LEU A 87 6.92 -30.81 3.72
C LEU A 87 5.92 -31.76 4.40
N VAL A 88 5.35 -31.38 5.53
CA VAL A 88 4.32 -32.18 6.23
C VAL A 88 3.05 -32.29 5.38
N ILE A 89 2.60 -31.18 4.78
CA ILE A 89 1.44 -31.17 3.91
C ILE A 89 1.67 -32.06 2.67
N MET A 90 2.84 -31.92 2.02
CA MET A 90 3.23 -32.77 0.88
C MET A 90 3.24 -34.25 1.27
N LEU A 91 3.87 -34.60 2.40
CA LEU A 91 3.92 -35.98 2.88
C LEU A 91 2.51 -36.53 3.14
N PHE A 92 1.66 -35.75 3.80
CA PHE A 92 0.27 -36.12 4.07
C PHE A 92 -0.50 -36.36 2.77
N LEU A 93 -0.40 -35.45 1.79
CA LEU A 93 -1.07 -35.60 0.50
C LEU A 93 -0.62 -36.87 -0.22
N VAL A 94 0.69 -37.15 -0.26
CA VAL A 94 1.23 -38.37 -0.88
C VAL A 94 0.66 -39.62 -0.19
N LEU A 95 0.55 -39.62 1.14
CA LEU A 95 -0.04 -40.75 1.88
C LEU A 95 -1.52 -40.92 1.56
N VAL A 96 -2.30 -39.83 1.51
CA VAL A 96 -3.73 -39.88 1.15
C VAL A 96 -3.92 -40.41 -0.27
N PHE A 97 -3.17 -39.90 -1.24
CA PHE A 97 -3.23 -40.38 -2.63
C PHE A 97 -2.80 -41.84 -2.79
N LYS A 98 -2.02 -42.38 -1.85
CA LYS A 98 -1.63 -43.80 -1.84
C LYS A 98 -2.68 -44.70 -1.20
N ILE A 99 -3.57 -44.16 -0.39
CA ILE A 99 -4.62 -44.88 0.36
C ILE A 99 -5.95 -44.91 -0.41
N ILE A 100 -6.20 -43.89 -1.24
CA ILE A 100 -7.30 -43.84 -2.22
C ILE A 100 -6.93 -44.71 -3.44
#